data_AF-A0A1I2H8Y3-F1
#
_entry.id   AF-A0A1I2H8Y3-F1
#
_cell.length_a   1.000
_cell.length_b   1.000
_cell.length_c   1.000
_cell.angle_alpha   90.00
_cell.angle_beta   90.00
_cell.angle_gamma   90.00
#
_symmetry.space_group_name_H-M   'P 1'
#
loop_
_entity.id
_entity.type
_entity.pdbx_description
1 polymer ?
#
loop_
_entity_poly.entity_id
_entity_poly.type
_entity_poly.pdbx_seq_one_letter_code
_entity_poly.pdbx_strand_id
1 'polypeptide(L)'
;MIRSLRWLIAGSCLWNTGVAAQSPLDADMLAHCAAQVRHLRSAAPRLLEQDAQLSAQREQLLERQRALASETTGSDLHAHLAREAQRRELDAAIREHNARVEQLRADIAALNTVWKDYDAHCAGRPYRRSDFERLPPEAQAAMRAGLADVQVPYVPALMTPPASISER
;
A
#
# COMPACT_ATOMS: atom_id res chain seq x y z
N MET A 1 -79.07 -13.57 4.91
CA MET A 1 -78.13 -13.14 3.86
C MET A 1 -77.08 -12.23 4.51
N ILE A 2 -75.87 -12.75 4.73
CA ILE A 2 -74.57 -12.31 4.14
C ILE A 2 -73.94 -11.11 4.90
N ARG A 3 -73.09 -11.41 5.90
CA ARG A 3 -71.59 -11.35 5.92
C ARG A 3 -71.07 -9.94 6.27
N SER A 4 -70.81 -9.64 7.55
CA SER A 4 -69.59 -9.94 8.33
C SER A 4 -68.30 -9.37 7.74
N LEU A 5 -67.91 -8.19 8.26
CA LEU A 5 -66.58 -7.60 8.18
C LEU A 5 -65.53 -8.56 8.74
N ARG A 6 -64.40 -8.70 8.04
CA ARG A 6 -63.14 -9.18 8.61
C ARG A 6 -61.99 -8.51 7.88
N TRP A 7 -61.42 -7.50 8.54
CA TRP A 7 -60.11 -6.95 8.20
C TRP A 7 -59.05 -8.00 8.53
N LEU A 8 -58.30 -8.45 7.52
CA LEU A 8 -57.07 -9.21 7.68
C LEU A 8 -55.91 -8.24 7.51
N ILE A 9 -55.30 -7.87 8.63
CA ILE A 9 -53.98 -7.23 8.66
C ILE A 9 -52.99 -8.33 8.28
N ALA A 10 -52.54 -8.31 7.03
CA ALA A 10 -51.43 -9.13 6.56
C ALA A 10 -50.14 -8.59 7.22
N GLY A 11 -49.64 -9.31 8.21
CA GLY A 11 -48.35 -9.06 8.82
C GLY A 11 -47.23 -9.35 7.81
N SER A 12 -46.65 -8.30 7.26
CA SER A 12 -45.42 -8.36 6.47
C SER A 12 -44.23 -8.70 7.36
N CYS A 13 -43.95 -9.99 7.55
CA CYS A 13 -42.62 -10.42 8.00
C CYS A 13 -41.67 -10.40 6.79
N LEU A 14 -41.13 -9.22 6.49
CA LEU A 14 -39.96 -9.04 5.65
C LEU A 14 -38.71 -9.36 6.48
N TRP A 15 -38.37 -10.64 6.58
CA TRP A 15 -37.06 -11.15 6.98
C TRP A 15 -36.75 -12.19 5.89
N ASN A 16 -35.68 -12.11 5.12
CA ASN A 16 -34.31 -12.01 5.56
C ASN A 16 -33.49 -11.66 4.31
N THR A 17 -32.73 -10.57 4.31
CA THR A 17 -31.66 -10.38 3.33
C THR A 17 -30.59 -11.41 3.64
N GLY A 18 -30.67 -12.55 2.96
CA GLY A 18 -29.62 -13.56 2.95
C GLY A 18 -28.36 -12.94 2.36
N VAL A 19 -27.49 -12.42 3.23
CA VAL A 19 -26.07 -12.38 2.94
C VAL A 19 -25.69 -13.84 2.73
N ALA A 20 -25.37 -14.22 1.49
CA ALA A 20 -24.90 -15.56 1.19
C ALA A 20 -23.74 -15.88 2.14
N ALA A 21 -24.00 -16.73 3.13
CA ALA A 21 -23.03 -17.07 4.15
C ALA A 21 -21.90 -17.82 3.46
N GLN A 22 -20.80 -17.11 3.19
CA GLN A 22 -19.59 -17.70 2.64
C GLN A 22 -19.17 -18.86 3.55
N SER A 23 -18.83 -20.01 2.96
CA SER A 23 -18.38 -21.18 3.72
C SER A 23 -17.24 -20.79 4.67
N PRO A 24 -17.17 -21.39 5.88
CA PRO A 24 -16.04 -21.16 6.78
C PRO A 24 -14.70 -21.47 6.10
N LEU A 25 -13.65 -20.76 6.48
CA LEU A 25 -12.29 -21.08 6.02
C LEU A 25 -11.89 -22.46 6.58
N ASP A 26 -11.39 -23.33 5.70
CA ASP A 26 -10.73 -24.57 6.10
C ASP A 26 -9.27 -24.30 6.50
N ALA A 27 -8.55 -25.35 6.90
CA ALA A 27 -7.18 -25.25 7.38
C ALA A 27 -6.19 -24.68 6.34
N ASP A 28 -6.36 -25.01 5.06
CA ASP A 28 -5.46 -24.55 3.99
C ASP A 28 -5.71 -23.08 3.67
N MET A 29 -6.98 -22.69 3.57
CA MET A 29 -7.36 -21.28 3.41
C MET A 29 -6.90 -20.44 4.61
N LEU A 30 -7.05 -20.96 5.83
CA LEU A 30 -6.54 -20.32 7.04
C LEU A 30 -5.03 -20.12 7.01
N ALA A 31 -4.27 -21.13 6.58
CA ALA A 31 -2.81 -21.04 6.43
C ALA A 31 -2.43 -19.98 5.39
N HIS A 32 -3.17 -19.89 4.29
CA HIS A 32 -2.99 -18.87 3.28
C HIS A 32 -3.25 -17.46 3.84
N CYS A 33 -4.37 -17.25 4.52
CA CYS A 33 -4.70 -15.99 5.18
C CYS A 33 -3.62 -15.59 6.20
N ALA A 34 -3.10 -16.55 6.98
CA ALA A 34 -2.03 -16.31 7.95
C ALA A 34 -0.74 -15.84 7.26
N ALA A 35 -0.38 -16.43 6.12
CA ALA A 35 0.79 -16.03 5.34
C ALA A 35 0.64 -14.60 4.80
N GLN A 36 -0.55 -14.23 4.31
CA GLN A 36 -0.83 -12.86 3.88
C GLN A 36 -0.72 -11.86 5.03
N VAL A 37 -1.27 -12.16 6.20
CA VAL A 37 -1.14 -11.30 7.39
C VAL A 37 0.33 -11.09 7.74
N ARG A 38 1.13 -12.16 7.79
CA ARG A 38 2.57 -12.05 8.06
C ARG A 38 3.29 -11.18 7.03
N HIS A 39 2.98 -11.40 5.74
CA HIS A 39 3.59 -10.63 4.67
C HIS A 39 3.26 -9.14 4.83
N LEU A 40 1.98 -8.78 4.97
CA LEU A 40 1.50 -7.42 5.15
C LEU A 40 2.13 -6.75 6.37
N ARG A 41 2.14 -7.42 7.54
CA ARG A 41 2.76 -6.92 8.77
C ARG A 41 4.26 -6.64 8.62
N SER A 42 4.96 -7.45 7.83
CA SER A 42 6.41 -7.28 7.63
C SER A 42 6.76 -6.25 6.55
N ALA A 43 5.96 -6.18 5.48
CA ALA A 43 6.27 -5.37 4.31
C ALA A 43 5.78 -3.93 4.46
N ALA A 44 4.57 -3.72 4.98
CA ALA A 44 3.98 -2.39 5.12
C ALA A 44 4.89 -1.38 5.86
N PRO A 45 5.43 -1.67 7.07
CA PRO A 45 6.28 -0.70 7.77
C PRO A 45 7.59 -0.42 7.02
N ARG A 46 8.16 -1.42 6.35
CA ARG A 46 9.38 -1.24 5.54
C ARG A 46 9.15 -0.32 4.36
N LEU A 47 8.02 -0.48 3.65
CA LEU A 47 7.67 0.38 2.52
C LEU A 47 7.36 1.82 2.98
N LEU A 48 6.71 2.00 4.14
CA LEU A 48 6.50 3.32 4.73
C LEU A 48 7.82 4.02 5.09
N GLU A 49 8.77 3.27 5.66
CA GLU A 49 10.09 3.81 5.96
C GLU A 49 10.85 4.21 4.69
N GLN A 50 10.80 3.38 3.65
CA GLN A 50 11.40 3.69 2.35
C GLN A 50 10.79 4.93 1.70
N ASP A 51 9.45 5.09 1.79
CA ASP A 51 8.75 6.28 1.30
C ASP A 51 9.24 7.55 2.00
N ALA A 52 9.36 7.52 3.33
CA ALA A 52 9.88 8.63 4.11
C ALA A 52 11.35 8.97 3.74
N GLN A 53 12.19 7.95 3.56
CA GLN A 53 13.58 8.13 3.15
C GLN A 53 13.71 8.75 1.76
N LEU A 54 12.94 8.26 0.78
CA LEU A 54 12.93 8.81 -0.57
C LEU A 54 12.37 10.24 -0.59
N SER A 55 11.33 10.53 0.19
CA SER A 55 10.81 11.88 0.34
C SER A 55 11.86 12.87 0.87
N ALA A 56 12.64 12.46 1.88
CA ALA A 56 13.74 13.28 2.39
C ALA A 56 14.86 13.48 1.34
N GLN A 57 15.21 12.42 0.59
CA GLN A 57 16.20 12.52 -0.49
C GLN A 57 15.73 13.44 -1.62
N ARG A 58 14.43 13.43 -1.95
CA ARG A 58 13.84 14.32 -2.95
C ARG A 58 14.06 15.79 -2.57
N GLU A 59 13.81 16.16 -1.33
CA GLU A 59 14.02 17.54 -0.86
C GLU A 59 15.49 17.96 -0.95
N GLN A 60 16.42 17.06 -0.64
CA GLN A 60 17.86 17.31 -0.81
C GLN A 60 18.25 17.53 -2.28
N LEU A 61 17.69 16.73 -3.20
CA LEU A 61 17.93 16.90 -4.64
C LEU A 61 17.35 18.23 -5.16
N LEU A 62 16.16 18.61 -4.70
CA LEU A 62 15.54 19.89 -5.05
C LEU A 62 16.31 21.09 -4.50
N GLU A 63 16.87 20.98 -3.29
CA GLU A 63 17.76 22.01 -2.74
C GLU A 63 19.03 22.14 -3.58
N ARG A 64 19.67 21.02 -3.92
CA ARG A 64 20.86 21.02 -4.81
C ARG A 64 20.55 21.60 -6.20
N GLN A 65 19.38 21.30 -6.77
CA GLN A 65 18.94 21.90 -8.02
C GLN A 65 18.80 23.42 -7.91
N ARG A 66 18.17 23.91 -6.83
CA ARG A 66 18.01 25.35 -6.59
C ARG A 66 19.34 26.05 -6.38
N ALA A 67 20.24 25.45 -5.59
CA ALA A 67 21.58 25.97 -5.36
C ALA A 67 22.33 26.11 -6.69
N LEU A 68 22.37 25.04 -7.50
CA LEU A 68 23.06 25.04 -8.80
C LEU A 68 22.47 26.04 -9.80
N ALA A 69 21.15 26.26 -9.75
CA ALA A 69 20.46 27.26 -10.58
C ALA A 69 20.73 28.70 -10.12
N SER A 70 21.01 28.92 -8.84
CA SER A 70 21.26 30.25 -8.26
C SER A 70 22.69 30.75 -8.43
N GLU A 71 23.63 29.87 -8.78
CA GLU A 71 25.01 30.27 -8.96
C GLU A 71 25.21 31.10 -10.25
N THR A 72 25.77 32.29 -10.12
CA THR A 72 26.11 33.14 -11.26
C THR A 72 27.28 32.60 -12.07
N THR A 73 27.20 32.69 -13.40
CA THR A 73 28.27 32.28 -14.32
C THR A 73 29.28 33.42 -14.48
N GLY A 74 30.52 33.19 -14.04
CA GLY A 74 31.65 34.01 -14.48
C GLY A 74 32.10 33.61 -15.88
N SER A 75 32.88 34.45 -16.56
CA SER A 75 33.47 34.14 -17.87
C SER A 75 34.63 33.14 -17.83
N ASP A 76 34.87 32.49 -16.69
CA ASP A 76 35.93 31.51 -16.49
C ASP A 76 35.53 30.14 -17.03
N LEU A 77 36.34 29.61 -17.95
CA LEU A 77 36.16 28.28 -18.54
C LEU A 77 36.24 27.18 -17.48
N HIS A 78 37.12 27.30 -16.48
CA HIS A 78 37.23 26.30 -15.43
C HIS A 78 35.97 26.25 -14.55
N ALA A 79 35.44 27.41 -14.15
CA ALA A 79 34.16 27.51 -13.47
C ALA A 79 33.01 26.89 -14.28
N HIS A 80 32.98 27.10 -15.60
CA HIS A 80 31.96 26.49 -16.47
C HIS A 80 32.08 24.96 -16.50
N LEU A 81 33.29 24.42 -16.66
CA LEU A 81 33.49 22.96 -16.71
C LEU A 81 33.14 22.28 -15.38
N ALA A 82 33.48 22.92 -14.26
CA ALA A 82 33.12 22.43 -12.93
C ALA A 82 31.59 22.38 -12.74
N ARG A 83 30.86 23.41 -13.17
CA ARG A 83 29.40 23.42 -13.12
C ARG A 83 28.78 22.33 -13.99
N GLU A 84 29.29 22.11 -15.20
CA GLU A 84 28.81 21.03 -16.07
C GLU A 84 29.07 19.63 -15.49
N ALA A 85 30.16 19.44 -14.74
CA ALA A 85 30.37 18.22 -13.98
C ALA A 85 29.31 18.05 -12.88
N GLN A 86 29.06 19.09 -12.08
CA GLN A 86 28.03 19.08 -11.02
C GLN A 86 26.62 18.83 -11.57
N ARG A 87 26.25 19.43 -12.71
CA ARG A 87 24.97 19.17 -13.39
C ARG A 87 24.82 17.70 -13.76
N ARG A 88 25.86 17.10 -14.35
CA ARG A 88 25.85 15.68 -14.74
C ARG A 88 25.72 14.73 -13.54
N GLU A 89 26.43 15.03 -12.46
CA GLU A 89 26.32 14.26 -11.21
C GLU A 89 24.93 14.36 -10.58
N LEU A 90 24.38 15.57 -10.53
CA LEU A 90 23.04 15.79 -9.99
C LEU A 90 21.96 15.11 -10.85
N ASP A 91 22.09 15.16 -12.17
CA ASP A 91 21.19 14.45 -13.08
C ASP A 91 21.27 12.93 -12.95
N ALA A 92 22.47 12.37 -12.73
CA ALA A 92 22.61 10.96 -12.44
C ALA A 92 21.89 10.57 -11.13
N ALA A 93 22.07 11.36 -10.08
CA ALA A 93 21.41 11.13 -8.80
C ALA A 93 19.88 11.24 -8.89
N ILE A 94 19.37 12.19 -9.68
CA ILE A 94 17.92 12.33 -9.95
C ILE A 94 17.38 11.10 -10.67
N ARG A 95 18.06 10.61 -11.72
CA ARG A 95 17.63 9.39 -12.43
C ARG A 95 17.59 8.17 -11.52
N GLU A 96 18.62 7.99 -10.69
CA GLU A 96 18.65 6.88 -9.72
C GLU A 96 17.53 7.00 -8.67
N HIS A 97 17.29 8.21 -8.16
CA HIS A 97 16.17 8.46 -7.26
C HIS A 97 14.83 8.12 -7.92
N ASN A 98 14.60 8.57 -9.15
CA ASN A 98 13.37 8.31 -9.89
C ASN A 98 13.15 6.80 -10.12
N ALA A 99 14.22 6.05 -10.45
CA ALA A 99 14.13 4.60 -10.58
C ALA A 99 13.71 3.91 -9.27
N ARG A 100 14.25 4.37 -8.13
CA ARG A 100 13.87 3.84 -6.80
C ARG A 100 12.43 4.20 -6.42
N VAL A 101 11.97 5.39 -6.77
CA VAL A 101 10.56 5.82 -6.62
C VAL A 101 9.62 4.90 -7.42
N GLU A 102 9.96 4.58 -8.68
CA GLU A 102 9.15 3.65 -9.48
C GLU A 102 9.14 2.23 -8.92
N GLN A 103 10.28 1.73 -8.42
CA GLN A 103 10.31 0.44 -7.75
C GLN A 103 9.42 0.43 -6.50
N LEU A 104 9.51 1.47 -5.66
CA LEU A 104 8.66 1.58 -4.47
C LEU A 104 7.16 1.61 -4.84
N ARG A 105 6.79 2.30 -5.92
CA ARG A 105 5.41 2.30 -6.44
C ARG A 105 4.94 0.91 -6.82
N ALA A 106 5.78 0.15 -7.53
CA ALA A 106 5.48 -1.22 -7.91
C ALA A 106 5.31 -2.12 -6.67
N ASP A 107 6.19 -1.99 -5.69
CA ASP A 107 6.14 -2.77 -4.44
C ASP A 107 4.88 -2.45 -3.62
N ILE A 108 4.52 -1.16 -3.51
CA ILE A 108 3.27 -0.73 -2.86
C ILE A 108 2.04 -1.26 -3.61
N ALA A 109 2.05 -1.25 -4.95
CA ALA A 109 0.94 -1.79 -5.74
C ALA A 109 0.78 -3.31 -5.56
N ALA A 110 1.89 -4.04 -5.51
CA ALA A 110 1.90 -5.47 -5.22
C ALA A 110 1.37 -5.76 -3.81
N LEU A 111 1.83 -5.01 -2.80
CA LEU A 111 1.34 -5.16 -1.43
C LEU A 111 -0.16 -4.86 -1.31
N ASN A 112 -0.65 -3.84 -2.01
CA ASN A 112 -2.07 -3.51 -2.06
C ASN A 112 -2.91 -4.60 -2.74
N THR A 113 -2.33 -5.36 -3.66
CA THR A 113 -3.00 -6.52 -4.25
C THR A 113 -3.18 -7.63 -3.22
N VAL A 114 -2.14 -7.92 -2.42
CA VAL A 114 -2.24 -8.88 -1.31
C VAL A 114 -3.26 -8.43 -0.26
N TRP A 115 -3.26 -7.14 0.09
CA TRP A 115 -4.24 -6.59 1.02
C TRP A 115 -5.68 -6.73 0.52
N LYS A 116 -5.94 -6.41 -0.75
CA LYS A 116 -7.28 -6.58 -1.36
C LYS A 116 -7.72 -8.04 -1.40
N ASP A 117 -6.80 -8.96 -1.71
CA ASP A 117 -7.10 -10.39 -1.72
C ASP A 117 -7.45 -10.90 -0.31
N TYR A 118 -6.69 -10.47 0.70
CA TYR A 118 -7.00 -10.75 2.10
C TYR A 118 -8.37 -10.18 2.50
N ASP A 119 -8.67 -8.93 2.16
CA ASP A 119 -9.94 -8.28 2.49
C ASP A 119 -11.13 -9.03 1.87
N ALA A 120 -11.00 -9.45 0.60
CA ALA A 120 -12.04 -10.18 -0.11
C ALA A 120 -12.25 -11.62 0.39
N HIS A 121 -11.17 -12.32 0.73
CA HIS A 121 -11.20 -13.77 0.91
C HIS A 121 -10.90 -14.25 2.33
N CYS A 122 -10.44 -13.39 3.23
CA CYS A 122 -10.02 -13.75 4.58
C CYS A 122 -10.67 -12.89 5.66
N ALA A 123 -10.73 -11.56 5.46
CA ALA A 123 -11.20 -10.64 6.49
C ALA A 123 -12.64 -10.93 6.90
N GLY A 124 -12.88 -11.05 8.21
CA GLY A 124 -14.22 -11.28 8.77
C GLY A 124 -14.84 -12.65 8.49
N ARG A 125 -14.17 -13.55 7.75
CA ARG A 125 -14.71 -14.89 7.49
C ARG A 125 -14.61 -15.78 8.71
N PRO A 126 -15.68 -16.54 9.04
CA PRO A 126 -15.64 -17.48 10.14
C PRO A 126 -14.73 -18.67 9.81
N TYR A 127 -14.18 -19.31 10.83
CA TYR A 127 -13.39 -20.53 10.70
C TYR A 127 -13.59 -21.42 11.93
N ARG A 128 -13.33 -22.72 11.78
CA ARG A 128 -13.47 -23.66 12.89
C ARG A 128 -12.23 -23.63 13.77
N ARG A 129 -12.44 -23.78 15.08
CA ARG A 129 -11.35 -23.86 16.05
C ARG A 129 -10.39 -25.03 15.78
N SER A 130 -10.93 -26.17 15.36
CA SER A 130 -10.12 -27.35 15.01
C SER A 130 -9.16 -27.08 13.85
N ASP A 131 -9.58 -26.30 12.86
CA ASP A 131 -8.75 -25.96 11.71
C ASP A 131 -7.68 -24.95 12.09
N PHE A 132 -8.03 -24.00 12.95
CA PHE A 132 -7.08 -23.04 13.54
C PHE A 132 -5.99 -23.71 14.38
N GLU A 133 -6.35 -24.66 15.24
CA GLU A 133 -5.41 -25.36 16.13
C GLU A 133 -4.43 -26.27 15.37
N ARG A 134 -4.76 -26.65 14.12
CA ARG A 134 -3.86 -27.39 13.22
C ARG A 134 -2.78 -26.53 12.56
N LEU A 135 -2.92 -25.21 12.59
CA LEU A 135 -1.92 -24.31 12.03
C LEU A 135 -0.63 -24.32 12.88
N PRO A 136 0.54 -24.11 12.27
CA PRO A 136 1.77 -23.84 13.00
C PRO A 136 1.63 -22.63 13.96
N PRO A 137 2.38 -22.58 15.08
CA PRO A 137 2.27 -21.51 16.07
C PRO A 137 2.41 -20.10 15.49
N GLU A 138 3.30 -19.90 14.52
CA GLU A 138 3.50 -18.61 13.87
C GLU A 138 2.30 -18.18 13.01
N ALA A 139 1.61 -19.14 12.36
CA ALA A 139 0.41 -18.87 11.58
C ALA A 139 -0.77 -18.55 12.50
N GLN A 140 -0.90 -19.26 13.62
CA GLN A 140 -1.89 -18.92 14.64
C GLN A 140 -1.66 -17.52 15.23
N ALA A 141 -0.42 -17.15 15.51
CA ALA A 141 -0.07 -15.83 16.03
C ALA A 141 -0.42 -14.72 15.02
N ALA A 142 -0.13 -14.95 13.73
CA ALA A 142 -0.49 -14.01 12.67
C ALA A 142 -2.00 -13.79 12.58
N MET A 143 -2.79 -14.86 12.55
CA MET A 143 -4.25 -14.78 12.49
C MET A 143 -4.85 -14.09 13.72
N ARG A 144 -4.27 -14.29 14.91
CA ARG A 144 -4.67 -13.59 16.13
C ARG A 144 -4.33 -12.11 16.12
N ALA A 145 -3.16 -11.75 15.59
CA ALA A 145 -2.73 -10.36 15.46
C ALA A 145 -3.60 -9.60 14.45
N GLY A 146 -3.97 -10.27 13.35
CA GLY A 146 -4.73 -9.66 12.26
C GLY A 146 -4.01 -8.44 11.66
N LEU A 147 -4.80 -7.55 11.07
CA LEU A 147 -4.33 -6.35 10.36
C LEU A 147 -4.91 -5.04 10.90
N ALA A 148 -5.59 -5.05 12.04
CA ALA A 148 -6.29 -3.86 12.55
C ALA A 148 -5.36 -2.67 12.85
N ASP A 149 -4.10 -2.95 13.19
CA ASP A 149 -3.03 -1.98 13.48
C ASP A 149 -2.09 -1.75 12.29
N VAL A 150 -2.26 -2.45 11.17
CA VAL A 150 -1.36 -2.37 10.03
C VAL A 150 -1.78 -1.25 9.10
N GLN A 151 -0.95 -0.23 8.99
CA GLN A 151 -1.10 0.81 7.99
C GLN A 151 -0.50 0.34 6.66
N VAL A 152 -1.34 0.03 5.67
CA VAL A 152 -0.87 -0.29 4.32
C VAL A 152 -0.64 1.01 3.55
N PRO A 153 0.58 1.26 3.04
CA PRO A 153 0.85 2.46 2.25
C PRO A 153 0.02 2.46 0.97
N TYR A 154 -0.47 3.64 0.61
CA TYR A 154 -1.06 3.90 -0.70
C TYR A 154 -0.06 4.73 -1.50
N VAL A 155 -0.01 4.58 -2.83
CA VAL A 155 0.86 5.42 -3.67
C VAL A 155 0.32 6.85 -3.64
N PRO A 156 0.96 7.82 -2.95
CA PRO A 156 0.45 9.18 -2.93
C PRO A 156 0.69 9.84 -4.28
N ALA A 157 -0.25 10.68 -4.72
CA ALA A 157 -0.10 11.50 -5.92
C ALA A 157 1.10 12.48 -5.86
N LEU A 158 1.64 12.72 -4.66
CA LEU A 158 2.74 13.65 -4.39
C LEU A 158 4.15 13.05 -4.62
N MET A 159 4.28 11.77 -4.93
CA MET A 159 5.56 11.15 -5.34
C MET A 159 6.01 11.59 -6.73
N THR A 160 5.67 12.81 -7.18
CA THR A 160 6.11 13.31 -8.49
C THR A 160 7.64 13.41 -8.48
N PRO A 161 8.34 12.61 -9.30
CA PRO A 161 9.79 12.61 -9.32
C PRO A 161 10.33 14.00 -9.73
N PRO A 162 11.46 14.45 -9.17
CA PRO A 162 12.11 15.66 -9.65
C PRO A 162 12.47 15.51 -11.13
N ALA A 163 12.15 16.54 -11.92
CA ALA A 163 12.53 16.60 -13.33
C ALA A 163 14.05 16.72 -13.45
N SER A 164 14.64 16.03 -14.43
CA SER A 164 16.07 16.17 -14.69
C SER A 164 16.41 17.58 -15.17
N ILE A 165 17.65 18.01 -14.96
CA ILE A 165 18.15 19.31 -15.42
C ILE A 165 18.33 19.31 -16.93
N SER A 166 18.66 18.17 -17.53
CA SER A 166 18.83 17.99 -18.97
C SER A 166 17.52 18.11 -19.79
N GLU A 167 16.35 18.02 -19.15
CA GLU A 167 15.03 18.11 -19.80
C GLU A 167 14.43 19.54 -19.80
N ARG A 168 15.16 20.53 -19.27
CA ARG A 168 14.77 21.96 -19.28
C ARG A 168 15.65 22.76 -20.24
#